data_AF-A0A2E8GCM9-F1
#
_entry.id   AF-A0A2E8GCM9-F1
#
_cell.length_a   1.000
_cell.length_b   1.000
_cell.length_c   1.000
_cell.angle_alpha   90.00
_cell.angle_beta   90.00
_cell.angle_gamma   90.00
#
_symmetry.space_group_name_H-M   'P 1'
#
loop_
_entity.id
_entity.type
_entity.pdbx_description
1 polymer ?
#
loop_
_entity_poly.entity_id
_entity_poly.type
_entity_poly.pdbx_seq_one_letter_code
_entity_poly.pdbx_strand_id
1 'polypeptide(L)'
;MHEAYRRVICRASTSICSKTVMLNKAFIGVIMIVHWVSGYWIAVVIAGEVLSWPQVARVLLYSLINLILAYEFVYKPAKDCNPSRAIGHVFGVSLIPFCLGIACVIILFVL
;
A
#
# COMPACT_ATOMS: atom_id res chain seq x y z
N MET A 1 -12.95 -3.57 39.19
CA MET A 1 -11.69 -2.94 38.73
C MET A 1 -11.26 -3.33 37.31
N HIS A 2 -11.48 -4.58 36.84
CA HIS A 2 -10.99 -5.05 35.53
C HIS A 2 -11.57 -4.33 34.29
N GLU A 3 -12.80 -3.83 34.35
CA GLU A 3 -13.43 -3.11 33.22
C GLU A 3 -12.93 -1.68 33.05
N ALA A 4 -12.53 -1.01 34.13
CA ALA A 4 -11.98 0.34 34.06
C ALA A 4 -10.62 0.32 33.36
N TYR A 5 -9.78 -0.66 33.68
CA TYR A 5 -8.47 -0.87 33.04
C TYR A 5 -8.62 -1.20 31.55
N ARG A 6 -9.57 -2.06 31.17
CA ARG A 6 -9.85 -2.40 29.76
C ARG A 6 -10.29 -1.18 28.95
N ARG A 7 -11.11 -0.29 29.53
CA ARG A 7 -11.53 0.96 28.89
C ARG A 7 -10.40 1.96 28.71
N VAL A 8 -9.46 2.05 29.67
CA VAL A 8 -8.28 2.91 29.54
C VAL A 8 -7.34 2.39 28.45
N ILE A 9 -7.11 1.07 28.35
CA ILE A 9 -6.30 0.47 27.28
C ILE A 9 -6.96 0.67 25.91
N CYS A 10 -8.28 0.45 25.78
CA CYS A 10 -8.98 0.71 24.52
C CYS A 10 -8.94 2.19 24.14
N ARG A 11 -9.07 3.11 25.10
CA ARG A 11 -9.02 4.56 24.86
C ARG A 11 -7.60 5.04 24.51
N ALA A 12 -6.57 4.46 25.13
CA ALA A 12 -5.17 4.70 24.78
C ALA A 12 -4.84 4.15 23.39
N SER A 13 -5.29 2.93 23.07
CA SER A 13 -5.12 2.28 21.77
C SER A 13 -5.82 3.04 20.64
N THR A 14 -7.04 3.52 20.87
CA THR A 14 -7.77 4.35 19.89
C THR A 14 -7.16 5.75 19.73
N SER A 15 -6.65 6.37 20.79
CA SER A 15 -5.91 7.63 20.73
C SER A 15 -4.59 7.49 19.94
N ILE A 16 -3.85 6.40 20.16
CA ILE A 16 -2.63 6.09 19.43
C ILE A 16 -2.96 5.82 17.97
N CYS A 17 -3.96 4.98 17.68
CA CYS A 17 -4.42 4.74 16.32
C CYS A 17 -4.85 6.04 15.61
N SER A 18 -5.56 6.94 16.30
CA SER A 18 -6.01 8.23 15.74
C SER A 18 -4.85 9.20 15.45
N LYS A 19 -3.85 9.29 16.34
CA LYS A 19 -2.66 10.12 16.11
C LYS A 19 -1.76 9.54 15.01
N THR A 20 -1.61 8.22 14.95
CA THR A 20 -0.95 7.54 13.83
C THR A 20 -1.69 7.85 12.54
N VAL A 21 -3.03 7.80 12.51
CA VAL A 21 -3.91 8.12 11.37
C VAL A 21 -3.79 9.58 10.86
N MET A 22 -3.49 10.57 11.70
CA MET A 22 -3.33 11.96 11.23
C MET A 22 -1.97 12.25 10.59
N LEU A 23 -0.87 11.69 11.13
CA LEU A 23 0.43 11.63 10.43
C LEU A 23 0.34 10.74 9.17
N ASN A 24 -0.61 9.80 9.17
CA ASN A 24 -0.88 8.84 8.10
C ASN A 24 -1.40 9.45 6.81
N LYS A 25 -2.13 10.57 6.78
CA LYS A 25 -2.79 10.98 5.52
C LYS A 25 -1.79 11.37 4.42
N ALA A 26 -0.79 12.18 4.77
CA ALA A 26 0.29 12.52 3.84
C ALA A 26 1.15 11.29 3.51
N PHE A 27 1.45 10.47 4.51
CA PHE A 27 2.22 9.25 4.34
C PHE A 27 1.51 8.19 3.48
N ILE A 28 0.20 7.99 3.67
CA ILE A 28 -0.69 7.20 2.82
C ILE A 28 -0.67 7.76 1.40
N GLY A 29 -0.77 9.08 1.24
CA GLY A 29 -0.66 9.71 -0.07
C GLY A 29 0.65 9.36 -0.78
N VAL A 30 1.78 9.43 -0.08
CA VAL A 30 3.09 9.01 -0.60
C VAL A 30 3.10 7.53 -0.95
N ILE A 31 2.57 6.66 -0.08
CA ILE A 31 2.46 5.22 -0.35
C ILE A 31 1.63 4.94 -1.61
N MET A 32 0.49 5.60 -1.77
CA MET A 32 -0.36 5.48 -2.96
C MET A 32 0.40 5.89 -4.22
N ILE A 33 1.16 7.00 -4.16
CA ILE A 33 2.00 7.45 -5.28
C ILE A 33 3.08 6.40 -5.61
N VAL A 34 3.75 5.84 -4.60
CA VAL A 34 4.78 4.81 -4.81
C VAL A 34 4.18 3.56 -5.46
N HIS A 35 2.99 3.12 -5.02
CA HIS A 35 2.29 1.99 -5.63
C HIS A 35 1.90 2.29 -7.08
N TRP A 36 1.36 3.47 -7.34
CA TRP A 36 0.99 3.91 -8.68
C TRP A 36 2.18 3.98 -9.64
N VAL A 37 3.26 4.64 -9.24
CA VAL A 37 4.50 4.74 -10.01
C VAL A 37 5.11 3.36 -10.25
N SER A 38 5.08 2.48 -9.25
CA SER A 38 5.58 1.11 -9.41
C SER A 38 4.76 0.30 -10.41
N GLY A 39 3.44 0.37 -10.34
CA GLY A 39 2.55 -0.30 -11.30
C GLY A 39 2.80 0.18 -12.73
N TYR A 40 2.98 1.50 -12.90
CA TYR A 40 3.34 2.11 -14.18
C TYR A 40 4.67 1.54 -14.72
N TRP A 41 5.75 1.58 -13.95
CA TRP A 41 7.06 1.11 -14.42
C TRP A 41 7.09 -0.39 -14.71
N ILE A 42 6.41 -1.20 -13.89
CA ILE A 42 6.27 -2.64 -14.17
C ILE A 42 5.57 -2.85 -15.51
N ALA A 43 4.46 -2.15 -15.76
CA ALA A 43 3.74 -2.27 -17.02
C ALA A 43 4.57 -1.79 -18.22
N VAL A 44 5.34 -0.70 -18.09
CA VAL A 44 6.26 -0.23 -19.14
C VAL A 44 7.31 -1.29 -19.47
N VAL A 45 7.89 -1.92 -18.45
CA VAL A 45 8.90 -2.97 -18.66
C VAL A 45 8.28 -4.20 -19.36
N ILE A 46 7.07 -4.60 -18.95
CA ILE A 46 6.37 -5.75 -19.54
C ILE A 46 5.92 -5.47 -20.98
N ALA A 47 5.50 -4.23 -21.28
CA ALA A 47 5.07 -3.83 -22.61
C ALA A 47 6.24 -3.67 -23.60
N GLY A 48 7.48 -3.59 -23.10
CA GLY A 48 8.67 -3.57 -23.94
C GLY A 48 8.93 -4.92 -24.61
N GLU A 49 9.38 -4.90 -25.87
CA GLU A 49 9.49 -6.10 -26.71
C GLU A 49 10.68 -7.04 -26.35
N VAL A 50 11.68 -6.55 -25.60
CA VAL A 50 12.89 -7.32 -25.30
C VAL A 50 13.04 -7.49 -23.80
N LEU A 51 12.66 -8.67 -23.30
CA LEU A 51 12.82 -9.03 -21.90
C LEU A 51 14.30 -9.35 -21.60
N SER A 52 14.93 -8.54 -20.76
CA SER A 52 16.32 -8.73 -20.33
C SER A 52 16.42 -8.98 -18.82
N TRP A 53 17.48 -9.68 -18.40
CA TRP A 53 17.73 -9.97 -16.98
C TRP A 53 17.70 -8.73 -16.07
N PRO A 54 18.28 -7.56 -16.46
CA PRO A 54 18.20 -6.34 -15.64
C PRO A 54 16.78 -5.81 -15.47
N GLN A 55 15.92 -5.96 -16.49
CA GLN A 55 14.53 -5.53 -16.42
C GLN A 55 13.69 -6.43 -15.52
N VAL A 56 13.87 -7.75 -15.63
CA VAL A 56 13.21 -8.72 -14.73
C VAL A 56 13.60 -8.44 -13.27
N ALA A 57 14.87 -8.16 -13.00
CA ALA A 57 15.33 -7.79 -11.66
C ALA A 57 14.66 -6.52 -11.13
N ARG A 58 14.45 -5.50 -11.98
CA ARG A 58 13.71 -4.28 -11.61
C ARG A 58 12.25 -4.57 -11.29
N VAL A 59 11.57 -5.38 -12.08
CA VAL A 59 10.17 -5.77 -11.84
C VAL A 59 10.04 -6.52 -10.52
N LEU A 60 10.95 -7.46 -10.24
CA LEU A 60 11.00 -8.19 -8.96
C LEU A 60 11.26 -7.24 -7.79
N LEU A 61 12.21 -6.32 -7.94
CA LEU A 61 12.53 -5.33 -6.92
C LEU A 61 11.33 -4.42 -6.61
N TYR A 62 10.68 -3.88 -7.64
CA TYR A 62 9.46 -3.08 -7.46
C TYR A 62 8.37 -3.91 -6.78
N SER A 63 8.15 -5.15 -7.21
CA SER A 63 7.13 -6.02 -6.62
C SER A 63 7.39 -6.28 -5.13
N LEU A 64 8.64 -6.54 -4.75
CA LEU A 64 9.05 -6.73 -3.35
C LEU A 64 8.87 -5.47 -2.52
N ILE A 65 9.28 -4.30 -3.04
CA ILE A 65 9.08 -3.02 -2.36
C ILE A 65 7.59 -2.78 -2.12
N ASN A 66 6.74 -2.99 -3.12
CA ASN A 66 5.29 -2.84 -2.96
C ASN A 66 4.71 -3.80 -1.93
N LEU A 67 5.17 -5.05 -1.90
CA LEU A 67 4.71 -6.04 -0.92
C LEU A 67 5.10 -5.64 0.51
N ILE A 68 6.35 -5.22 0.71
CA ILE A 68 6.85 -4.76 2.01
C ILE A 68 6.08 -3.51 2.44
N LEU A 69 5.87 -2.55 1.53
CA LEU A 69 5.14 -1.32 1.84
C LEU A 69 3.69 -1.59 2.23
N ALA A 70 3.00 -2.41 1.45
CA ALA A 70 1.63 -2.81 1.72
C ALA A 70 1.51 -3.58 3.05
N TYR A 71 2.47 -4.44 3.36
CA TYR A 71 2.43 -5.22 4.60
C TYR A 71 2.77 -4.40 5.85
N GLU A 72 3.96 -3.79 5.87
CA GLU A 72 4.47 -3.11 7.08
C GLU A 72 3.74 -1.81 7.38
N PHE A 73 3.37 -1.04 6.34
CA PHE A 73 2.84 0.31 6.54
C PHE A 73 1.32 0.42 6.35
N VAL A 74 0.68 -0.55 5.69
CA VAL A 74 -0.77 -0.52 5.47
C VAL A 74 -1.47 -1.62 6.24
N TYR A 75 -1.09 -2.88 6.03
CA TYR A 75 -1.78 -4.03 6.63
C TYR A 75 -1.58 -4.12 8.14
N LYS A 76 -0.32 -4.11 8.60
CA LYS A 76 0.01 -4.32 10.01
C LYS A 76 -0.59 -3.24 10.92
N PRO A 77 -0.48 -1.93 10.62
CA PRO A 77 -1.14 -0.89 11.42
C PRO A 77 -2.66 -0.98 11.37
N ALA A 78 -3.24 -1.31 10.20
CA ALA A 78 -4.69 -1.46 10.08
C ALA A 78 -5.20 -2.69 10.84
N LYS A 79 -4.43 -3.78 10.88
CA LYS A 79 -4.74 -5.00 11.63
C LYS A 79 -4.74 -4.75 13.13
N ASP A 80 -3.76 -4.00 13.64
CA ASP A 80 -3.64 -3.68 15.06
C ASP A 80 -4.77 -2.77 15.55
N CYS A 81 -5.31 -1.91 14.67
CA CYS A 81 -6.44 -1.05 14.98
C CYS A 81 -7.81 -1.72 14.76
N ASN A 82 -8.02 -2.36 13.61
CA ASN A 82 -9.27 -2.99 13.22
C ASN A 82 -9.02 -4.15 12.24
N PRO A 83 -8.88 -5.39 12.74
CA PRO A 83 -8.52 -6.54 11.91
C PRO A 83 -9.55 -6.84 10.83
N SER A 84 -10.84 -6.56 11.08
CA SER A 84 -11.92 -6.79 10.11
C SER A 84 -11.84 -5.88 8.89
N ARG A 85 -11.18 -4.72 9.00
CA ARG A 85 -11.03 -3.74 7.91
C ARG A 85 -9.62 -3.66 7.33
N ALA A 86 -8.65 -4.35 7.91
CA ALA A 86 -7.25 -4.28 7.51
C ALA A 86 -7.04 -4.65 6.03
N ILE A 87 -7.70 -5.71 5.56
CA ILE A 87 -7.62 -6.13 4.16
C ILE A 87 -8.20 -5.05 3.24
N GLY A 88 -9.40 -4.55 3.53
CA GLY A 88 -10.02 -3.49 2.72
C GLY A 88 -9.17 -2.22 2.62
N HIS A 89 -8.41 -1.90 3.67
CA HIS A 89 -7.48 -0.78 3.66
C HIS A 89 -6.28 -1.02 2.72
N VAL A 90 -5.73 -2.23 2.68
CA VAL A 90 -4.68 -2.62 1.71
C VAL A 90 -5.19 -2.53 0.28
N PHE A 91 -6.42 -2.99 0.02
CA PHE A 91 -7.03 -2.86 -1.31
C PHE A 91 -7.12 -1.39 -1.75
N GLY A 92 -7.61 -0.51 -0.87
CA GLY A 92 -7.78 0.92 -1.18
C GLY A 92 -6.47 1.68 -1.37
N VAL A 93 -5.49 1.44 -0.50
CA VAL A 93 -4.25 2.24 -0.45
C VAL A 93 -3.12 1.64 -1.29
N SER A 94 -3.13 0.33 -1.52
CA SER A 94 -2.05 -0.35 -2.25
C SER A 94 -2.50 -0.91 -3.59
N LEU A 95 -3.55 -1.74 -3.61
CA LEU A 95 -3.91 -2.46 -4.83
C LEU A 95 -4.53 -1.55 -5.90
N ILE A 96 -5.51 -0.72 -5.53
CA ILE A 96 -6.15 0.22 -6.47
C ILE A 96 -5.12 1.15 -7.14
N PRO A 97 -4.27 1.90 -6.41
CA PRO A 97 -3.29 2.78 -7.05
C PRO A 97 -2.28 2.01 -7.91
N PHE A 98 -1.85 0.82 -7.47
CA PHE A 98 -0.99 -0.03 -8.30
C PHE A 98 -1.65 -0.40 -9.64
N CYS A 99 -2.90 -0.87 -9.61
CA CYS A 99 -3.68 -1.18 -10.80
C CYS A 99 -3.92 0.05 -11.69
N LEU A 100 -4.14 1.23 -11.10
CA LEU A 100 -4.24 2.48 -11.85
C LEU A 100 -2.94 2.80 -12.61
N GLY A 101 -1.78 2.47 -12.05
CA GLY A 101 -0.49 2.69 -12.70
C GLY A 101 -0.34 1.83 -13.95
N ILE A 102 -0.73 0.56 -13.84
CA ILE A 102 -0.77 -0.38 -14.96
C ILE A 102 -1.77 0.10 -16.02
N ALA A 103 -2.98 0.48 -15.58
CA ALA A 103 -4.04 0.94 -16.48
C ALA A 103 -3.62 2.18 -17.28
N CYS A 104 -2.87 3.12 -16.68
CA CYS A 104 -2.31 4.26 -17.41
C CYS A 104 -1.45 3.83 -18.59
N VAL A 105 -0.58 2.83 -18.43
CA VAL A 105 0.26 2.33 -19.53
C VAL A 105 -0.56 1.65 -20.60
N ILE A 106 -1.54 0.83 -20.21
CA ILE A 106 -2.45 0.17 -21.17
C ILE A 106 -3.19 1.22 -22.00
N ILE A 107 -3.75 2.23 -21.34
CA ILE A 107 -4.45 3.34 -22.01
C ILE A 107 -3.51 4.07 -22.97
N LEU A 108 -2.29 4.38 -22.55
CA LEU A 108 -1.28 5.04 -23.39
C LEU A 108 -0.78 4.18 -24.56
N PHE A 109 -0.85 2.85 -24.45
CA PHE A 109 -0.51 1.93 -25.54
C PHE A 109 -1.64 1.73 -26.53
N VAL A 110 -2.89 1.89 -26.08
CA VAL A 110 -4.09 1.67 -26.89
C VAL A 110 -4.55 2.94 -27.63
N LEU A 111 -4.35 4.12 -27.04
CA LEU A 111 -4.62 5.44 -27.66
C LEU A 111 -3.46 5.89 -28.54
#